data_AF-A0ABD2XDV5-F1
#
_entry.id   AF-A0ABD2XDV5-F1
#
_cell.length_a   1.000
_cell.length_b   1.000
_cell.length_c   1.000
_cell.angle_alpha   90.00
_cell.angle_beta   90.00
_cell.angle_gamma   90.00
#
_symmetry.space_group_name_H-M   'P 1'
#
loop_
_entity.id
_entity.type
_entity.pdbx_description
1 polymer ?
#
loop_
_entity_poly.entity_id
_entity_poly.type
_entity_poly.pdbx_seq_one_letter_code
_entity_poly.pdbx_strand_id
1 'polypeptide(L)'
;MVGDALLTYEEFATLLTQIEAILNSRPLTELGDVVLIKDEVTPCARWPMARVSQLHPGRDGLVRVVTVTTAKGSYKRPVVKIVKLIDHEEC
;
A
#
# COMPACT_ATOMS: atom_id res chain seq x y z
N MET A 1 -6.13 7.86 -39.32
CA MET A 1 -5.71 6.45 -39.25
C MET A 1 -4.94 6.26 -37.95
N VAL A 2 -5.63 5.98 -36.85
CA VAL A 2 -4.98 5.41 -35.66
C VAL A 2 -5.38 3.94 -35.74
N GLY A 3 -4.46 3.12 -36.24
CA GLY A 3 -4.72 1.71 -36.49
C GLY A 3 -4.89 0.96 -35.17
N ASP A 4 -5.77 -0.04 -35.19
CA ASP A 4 -5.92 -1.03 -34.14
C ASP A 4 -4.57 -1.74 -33.91
N ALA A 5 -3.76 -1.21 -32.99
CA ALA A 5 -2.56 -1.87 -32.52
C ALA A 5 -2.97 -2.95 -31.52
N LEU A 6 -3.12 -4.19 -32.01
CA LEU A 6 -3.19 -5.36 -31.14
C LEU A 6 -1.80 -5.59 -30.56
N LEU A 7 -1.62 -5.18 -29.31
CA LEU A 7 -0.40 -5.43 -28.56
C LEU A 7 -0.19 -6.94 -28.39
N THR A 8 1.05 -7.38 -28.57
CA THR A 8 1.42 -8.74 -28.18
C THR A 8 1.32 -8.89 -26.66
N TYR A 9 1.18 -10.12 -26.18
CA TYR A 9 1.11 -10.39 -24.74
C TYR A 9 2.33 -9.83 -23.99
N GLU A 10 3.52 -9.94 -24.58
CA GLU A 10 4.77 -9.45 -23.98
C GLU A 10 4.80 -7.91 -23.87
N GLU A 11 4.33 -7.21 -24.90
CA GLU A 11 4.22 -5.74 -24.87
C GLU A 11 3.20 -5.28 -23.84
N PHE A 12 2.06 -5.97 -23.74
CA PHE A 12 1.05 -5.69 -22.74
C PHE A 12 1.54 -5.97 -21.31
N ALA A 13 2.24 -7.09 -21.09
CA ALA A 13 2.83 -7.44 -19.80
C ALA A 13 3.91 -6.42 -19.36
N THR A 14 4.71 -5.93 -20.31
CA THR A 14 5.71 -4.88 -20.06
C THR A 14 5.04 -3.57 -19.67
N LEU A 15 3.98 -3.17 -20.40
CA LEU A 15 3.21 -1.97 -20.08
C LEU A 15 2.58 -2.05 -18.69
N LEU A 16 1.97 -3.19 -18.34
CA LEU A 16 1.43 -3.43 -17.01
C LEU A 16 2.51 -3.28 -15.93
N THR A 17 3.70 -3.85 -16.15
CA THR A 17 4.83 -3.74 -15.21
C THR A 17 5.24 -2.29 -14.97
N GLN A 18 5.26 -1.46 -16.02
CA GLN A 18 5.57 -0.04 -15.91
C GLN A 18 4.48 0.75 -15.17
N ILE A 19 3.21 0.48 -15.46
CA ILE A 19 2.08 1.10 -14.78
C ILE A 19 2.10 0.75 -13.28
N GLU A 20 2.29 -0.53 -12.95
CA GLU A 20 2.42 -1.00 -11.57
C GLU A 20 3.59 -0.31 -10.85
N ALA A 21 4.74 -0.16 -11.49
CA ALA A 21 5.88 0.55 -10.91
C ALA A 21 5.54 2.02 -10.60
N ILE A 22 4.83 2.70 -11.50
CA ILE A 22 4.40 4.09 -11.30
C ILE A 22 3.38 4.19 -10.15
N LEU A 23 2.37 3.32 -10.12
CA LEU A 23 1.34 3.33 -9.07
C LEU A 23 1.94 3.03 -7.69
N ASN A 24 2.89 2.09 -7.62
CA ASN A 24 3.56 1.70 -6.38
C ASN A 24 4.72 2.65 -5.96
N SER A 25 5.07 3.63 -6.79
CA SER A 25 6.12 4.62 -6.46
C SER A 25 5.62 5.74 -5.52
N ARG A 26 4.30 5.93 -5.40
CA ARG A 26 3.70 6.89 -4.47
C ARG A 26 3.73 6.29 -3.05
N PRO A 27 3.99 7.09 -2.00
CA PRO A 27 3.82 6.61 -0.64
C PRO A 27 2.35 6.21 -0.44
N LEU A 28 2.08 4.91 -0.40
CA LEU A 28 0.72 4.38 -0.15
C LEU A 28 0.22 4.75 1.27
N THR A 29 1.13 5.20 2.13
CA THR A 29 0.90 5.55 3.53
C THR A 29 1.90 6.61 3.99
N GLU A 30 1.43 7.50 4.85
CA GLU A 30 2.19 8.55 5.50
C GLU A 30 2.21 8.37 7.03
N LEU A 31 3.06 9.15 7.71
CA LEU A 31 3.05 9.19 9.18
C LEU A 31 1.70 9.72 9.66
N GLY A 32 1.11 9.03 10.64
CA GLY A 32 -0.15 9.41 11.24
C GLY A 32 -1.40 8.81 10.59
N ASP A 33 -1.27 8.15 9.43
CA ASP A 33 -2.38 7.46 8.78
C ASP A 33 -3.00 6.39 9.69
N VAL A 34 -4.32 6.29 9.67
CA VAL A 34 -5.07 5.22 10.32
C VAL A 34 -5.24 4.06 9.35
N VAL A 35 -4.89 2.86 9.79
CA VAL A 35 -4.85 1.67 8.95
C VAL A 35 -5.43 0.46 9.68
N LEU A 36 -5.98 -0.49 8.93
CA LEU A 36 -6.30 -1.83 9.42
C LEU A 36 -5.13 -2.77 9.13
N ILE A 37 -4.73 -3.58 10.11
CA ILE A 37 -3.69 -4.59 9.92
C ILE A 37 -4.35 -5.89 9.45
N LYS A 38 -3.99 -6.36 8.25
CA LYS A 38 -4.45 -7.65 7.74
C LYS A 38 -3.82 -8.78 8.53
N ASP A 39 -4.68 -9.58 9.16
CA ASP A 39 -4.33 -10.82 9.85
C ASP A 39 -5.00 -11.99 9.13
N GLU A 40 -4.28 -13.08 8.89
CA GLU A 40 -4.78 -14.29 8.25
C GLU A 40 -5.71 -15.10 9.16
N VAL A 41 -5.55 -14.96 10.48
CA VAL A 41 -6.34 -15.70 11.47
C VAL A 41 -7.69 -15.02 11.73
N THR A 42 -7.78 -13.73 11.44
CA THR A 42 -8.91 -12.88 11.81
C THR A 42 -9.68 -12.44 10.56
N PRO A 43 -11.01 -12.63 10.48
CA PRO A 43 -11.79 -12.18 9.33
C PRO A 43 -11.75 -10.65 9.20
N CYS A 44 -11.94 -10.14 7.97
CA CYS A 44 -11.72 -8.73 7.63
C CYS A 44 -12.44 -7.73 8.55
N ALA A 45 -13.64 -8.08 9.03
CA ALA A 45 -14.43 -7.25 9.94
C ALA A 45 -13.82 -7.07 11.35
N ARG A 46 -12.74 -7.81 11.66
CA ARG A 46 -12.10 -7.82 12.97
C ARG A 46 -10.60 -7.49 12.89
N TRP A 47 -10.11 -7.04 11.74
CA TRP A 47 -8.73 -6.59 11.64
C TRP A 47 -8.47 -5.43 12.61
N PRO A 48 -7.37 -5.48 13.38
CA PRO A 48 -7.10 -4.45 14.36
C PRO A 48 -6.74 -3.14 13.67
N MET A 49 -7.31 -2.05 14.17
CA MET A 49 -6.97 -0.70 13.77
C MET A 49 -5.66 -0.25 14.42
N ALA A 50 -4.85 0.45 13.66
CA ALA A 50 -3.55 0.95 14.07
C ALA A 50 -3.26 2.30 13.43
N ARG A 51 -2.34 3.05 14.03
CA ARG A 51 -1.81 4.29 13.45
C ARG A 51 -0.37 4.10 13.00
N VAL A 52 -0.02 4.62 11.83
CA VAL A 52 1.36 4.59 11.33
C VAL A 52 2.22 5.54 12.17
N SER A 53 3.18 4.98 12.89
CA SER A 53 4.06 5.73 13.79
C SER A 53 5.48 5.91 13.24
N GLN A 54 5.91 5.08 12.29
CA GLN A 54 7.22 5.20 11.64
C GLN A 54 7.22 4.63 10.22
N LEU A 55 7.89 5.32 9.29
CA LEU A 55 8.13 4.84 7.93
C LEU A 55 9.55 4.26 7.81
N HIS A 56 9.71 3.15 7.09
CA HIS A 56 11.02 2.55 6.79
C HIS A 56 11.26 2.55 5.27
N PRO A 57 11.86 3.61 4.72
CA PRO A 57 12.16 3.69 3.29
C PRO A 57 13.29 2.70 2.90
N GLY A 58 13.15 2.08 1.73
CA GLY A 58 14.18 1.27 1.12
C GLY A 58 15.30 2.10 0.51
N ARG A 59 16.30 1.43 -0.08
CA ARG A 59 17.42 2.09 -0.79
C ARG A 59 16.98 2.93 -1.98
N ASP A 60 15.84 2.60 -2.56
CA ASP A 60 15.19 3.31 -3.66
C ASP A 60 14.26 4.45 -3.18
N GLY A 61 14.23 4.72 -1.87
CA GLY A 61 13.35 5.73 -1.27
C GLY A 61 11.90 5.28 -1.06
N LEU A 62 11.53 4.08 -1.52
CA LEU A 62 10.15 3.59 -1.43
C LEU A 62 9.86 2.94 -0.08
N VAL A 63 8.74 3.33 0.54
CA VAL A 63 8.30 2.78 1.83
C VAL A 63 7.53 1.49 1.59
N ARG A 64 8.15 0.36 1.94
CA ARG A 64 7.52 -0.97 1.85
C ARG A 64 7.14 -1.53 3.21
N VAL A 65 7.70 -1.00 4.29
CA VAL A 65 7.48 -1.43 5.66
C VAL A 65 7.23 -0.22 6.54
N VAL A 66 6.25 -0.32 7.43
CA VAL A 66 5.92 0.71 8.41
C VAL A 66 5.85 0.10 9.81
N THR A 67 6.15 0.90 10.82
CA THR A 67 5.76 0.59 12.20
C THR A 67 4.36 1.16 12.42
N VAL A 68 3.45 0.29 12.85
CA VAL A 68 2.09 0.65 13.21
C VAL A 68 1.88 0.43 14.70
N THR A 69 1.19 1.36 15.35
CA THR A 69 0.88 1.31 16.78
C THR A 69 -0.61 1.03 16.95
N THR A 70 -0.91 -0.05 17.66
CA THR A 70 -2.27 -0.44 18.08
C THR A 70 -2.39 -0.21 19.59
N ALA A 71 -3.61 -0.30 20.13
CA ALA A 71 -3.84 -0.32 21.58
C ALA A 71 -3.08 -1.44 22.32
N LYS A 72 -2.68 -2.51 21.62
CA LYS A 72 -1.96 -3.66 22.19
C LYS A 72 -0.44 -3.53 22.10
N GLY A 73 0.09 -2.57 21.32
CA GLY A 73 1.52 -2.40 21.09
C GLY A 73 1.86 -2.03 19.64
N SER A 74 3.17 -1.91 19.37
CA SER A 74 3.71 -1.55 18.07
C SER A 74 4.20 -2.76 17.28
N TYR A 75 3.89 -2.81 15.99
CA TYR A 75 4.23 -3.90 15.08
C TYR A 75 4.86 -3.35 13.79
N LYS A 76 5.89 -4.01 13.28
CA LYS A 76 6.38 -3.75 11.91
C LYS A 76 5.55 -4.57 10.93
N ARG A 77 5.00 -3.91 9.92
CA ARG A 77 4.17 -4.56 8.89
C ARG A 77 4.52 -4.06 7.49
N PRO A 78 4.57 -4.97 6.49
CA PRO A 78 4.60 -4.55 5.10
C PRO A 78 3.37 -3.74 4.75
N VAL A 79 3.54 -2.72 3.90
CA VAL A 79 2.45 -1.86 3.41
C VAL A 79 1.36 -2.69 2.70
N VAL A 80 1.73 -3.76 2.01
CA VAL A 80 0.79 -4.69 1.36
C VAL A 80 -0.08 -5.51 2.34
N LYS A 81 0.27 -5.51 3.62
CA LYS A 81 -0.47 -6.21 4.70
C LYS A 81 -1.25 -5.22 5.58
N ILE A 82 -1.39 -3.97 5.18
CA ILE A 82 -2.24 -2.98 5.84
C ILE A 82 -3.22 -2.37 4.84
N VAL A 83 -4.36 -1.89 5.32
CA VAL A 83 -5.37 -1.21 4.51
C VAL A 83 -5.55 0.19 5.07
N LYS A 84 -5.25 1.22 4.27
CA LYS A 84 -5.46 2.62 4.65
C LYS A 84 -6.96 2.90 4.77
N LEU A 85 -7.35 3.47 5.89
CA LEU A 85 -8.67 4.05 6.06
C LEU A 85 -8.59 5.49 5.58
N ILE A 86 -9.42 5.84 4.59
CA ILE A 86 -9.57 7.23 4.17
C ILE A 86 -10.49 7.86 5.19
N ASP A 87 -9.93 8.68 6.08
CA ASP A 87 -10.75 9.58 6.87
C ASP A 87 -11.31 10.64 5.93
N HIS A 88 -12.63 10.86 6.01
CA HIS A 88 -13.34 11.92 5.31
C HIS A 88 -13.02 13.27 6.01
N GLU A 89 -11.76 13.68 6.02
CA GLU A 89 -11.38 15.05 6.37
C GLU A 89 -11.07 15.82 5.08
N GLU A 90 -12.13 16.10 4.33
CA GLU A 90 -12.19 17.33 3.56
C GLU A 90 -12.62 18.43 4.54
N CYS A 91 -11.69 19.30 4.92
CA CYS A 91 -11.96 20.64 5.44
C CYS A 91 -11.29 21.66 4.52
#